data_AF-A0A072UAU1-F1
#
_entry.id   AF-A0A072UAU1-F1
#
_cell.length_a   1.000
_cell.length_b   1.000
_cell.length_c   1.000
_cell.angle_alpha   90.00
_cell.angle_beta   90.00
_cell.angle_gamma   90.00
#
_symmetry.space_group_name_H-M   'P 1'
#
loop_
_entity.id
_entity.type
_entity.pdbx_description
1 polymer ?
#
loop_
_entity_poly.entity_id
_entity_poly.type
_entity_poly.pdbx_seq_one_letter_code
_entity_poly.pdbx_strand_id
1 'polypeptide(L)'
;MRVLNFDHHGLLTQIPDVSGLVNLEEFSFQGCVNLITVHDSIGLLGRLKTLRVMCCIKLRSIPPLNLASLEELDLSECSCLESFPPVVDGLADKLKTMSVRRCLNLRSIPPLKLTSLEKFDLSQCFSLENFPLVLDGFLGNLKTLLVESCHKLTIS
;
A
#
# COMPACT_ATOMS: atom_id res chain seq x y z
N MET A 1 -4.19 0.35 -22.81
CA MET A 1 -4.36 1.36 -21.75
C MET A 1 -3.22 1.21 -20.75
N ARG A 2 -2.58 2.31 -20.32
CA ARG A 2 -1.45 2.30 -19.37
C ARG A 2 -1.77 2.99 -18.05
N VAL A 3 -2.72 3.92 -18.05
CA VAL A 3 -3.18 4.63 -16.86
C VAL A 3 -4.67 4.38 -16.70
N LEU A 4 -5.10 4.05 -15.49
CA LEU A 4 -6.50 3.96 -15.09
C LEU A 4 -6.69 4.78 -13.82
N ASN A 5 -7.67 5.68 -13.84
CA ASN A 5 -7.94 6.61 -12.75
C ASN A 5 -9.43 6.57 -12.40
N PHE A 6 -9.74 6.22 -11.15
CA PHE A 6 -11.06 6.30 -10.53
C PHE A 6 -11.10 7.29 -9.36
N ASP A 7 -10.17 8.25 -9.32
CA ASP A 7 -10.07 9.20 -8.22
C ASP A 7 -11.39 9.95 -8.03
N HIS A 8 -11.73 10.18 -6.76
CA HIS A 8 -12.91 10.89 -6.29
C HIS A 8 -14.23 10.31 -6.80
N HIS A 9 -14.26 9.03 -7.15
CA HIS A 9 -15.48 8.36 -7.60
C HIS A 9 -16.37 7.99 -6.40
N GLY A 10 -17.12 8.98 -5.92
CA GLY A 10 -17.89 8.89 -4.67
C GLY A 10 -18.96 7.81 -4.60
N LEU A 11 -19.34 7.17 -5.71
CA LEU A 11 -20.29 6.04 -5.73
C LEU A 11 -19.62 4.66 -5.83
N LEU A 12 -18.29 4.61 -6.03
CA LEU A 12 -17.57 3.36 -6.21
C LEU A 12 -17.51 2.60 -4.89
N THR A 13 -18.13 1.42 -4.85
CA THR A 13 -18.11 0.53 -3.68
C THR A 13 -17.14 -0.65 -3.83
N GLN A 14 -16.75 -0.95 -5.07
CA GLN A 14 -15.83 -2.03 -5.40
C GLN A 14 -14.95 -1.68 -6.61
N ILE A 15 -13.68 -2.09 -6.58
CA ILE A 15 -12.87 -2.19 -7.81
C ILE A 15 -13.18 -3.53 -8.47
N PRO A 16 -13.61 -3.54 -9.75
CA PRO A 16 -13.97 -4.76 -10.46
C PRO A 16 -12.72 -5.57 -10.87
N ASP A 17 -12.95 -6.71 -11.53
CA ASP A 17 -11.89 -7.46 -12.19
C ASP A 17 -11.13 -6.58 -13.21
N VAL A 18 -9.81 -6.52 -13.05
CA VAL A 18 -8.86 -5.79 -13.88
C VAL A 18 -7.82 -6.70 -14.54
N SER A 19 -8.03 -8.02 -14.52
CA SER A 19 -7.11 -9.02 -15.09
C SER A 19 -6.79 -8.77 -16.57
N GLY A 20 -7.72 -8.21 -17.33
CA GLY A 20 -7.53 -7.83 -18.73
C GLY A 20 -6.60 -6.62 -18.95
N LEU A 21 -6.25 -5.87 -17.89
CA LEU A 21 -5.42 -4.67 -17.97
C LEU A 21 -3.92 -4.97 -17.90
N VAL A 22 -3.48 -5.96 -18.67
CA VAL A 22 -2.09 -6.51 -18.63
C VAL A 22 -0.98 -5.49 -18.94
N ASN A 23 -1.33 -4.34 -19.53
CA ASN A 23 -0.42 -3.26 -19.87
C ASN A 23 -0.52 -2.05 -18.92
N LEU A 24 -1.28 -2.16 -17.82
CA LEU A 24 -1.45 -1.07 -16.87
C LEU A 24 -0.15 -0.80 -16.12
N GLU A 25 0.28 0.46 -16.11
CA GLU A 25 1.46 0.96 -15.43
C GLU A 25 1.08 1.83 -14.22
N GLU A 26 -0.06 2.52 -14.28
CA GLU A 26 -0.56 3.36 -13.18
C GLU A 26 -2.05 3.07 -12.90
N PHE A 27 -2.37 2.84 -11.63
CA PHE A 27 -3.74 2.67 -11.17
C PHE A 27 -3.99 3.53 -9.93
N SER A 28 -4.94 4.45 -10.03
CA SER A 28 -5.32 5.36 -8.95
C SER A 28 -6.83 5.27 -8.69
N PHE A 29 -7.22 5.19 -7.42
CA PHE A 29 -8.61 5.28 -6.97
C PHE A 29 -8.72 6.04 -5.64
N GLN A 30 -7.99 7.15 -5.56
CA GLN A 30 -7.92 8.02 -4.41
C GLN A 30 -9.27 8.67 -4.11
N GLY A 31 -9.59 8.94 -2.84
CA GLY A 31 -10.82 9.64 -2.46
C GLY A 31 -12.10 8.87 -2.79
N CYS A 32 -12.03 7.57 -3.09
CA CYS A 32 -13.20 6.71 -3.20
C CYS A 32 -13.73 6.36 -1.79
N VAL A 33 -14.35 7.34 -1.13
CA VAL A 33 -14.77 7.25 0.28
C VAL A 33 -15.81 6.17 0.56
N ASN A 34 -16.49 5.69 -0.49
CA ASN A 34 -17.47 4.60 -0.41
C ASN A 34 -16.91 3.23 -0.81
N LEU A 35 -15.63 3.13 -1.16
CA LEU A 35 -14.99 1.89 -1.57
C LEU A 35 -14.84 0.94 -0.37
N ILE A 36 -15.32 -0.30 -0.53
CA ILE A 36 -15.33 -1.32 0.51
C ILE A 36 -14.40 -2.48 0.13
N THR A 37 -14.38 -2.87 -1.15
CA THR A 37 -13.62 -4.03 -1.63
C THR A 37 -12.81 -3.73 -2.89
N VAL A 38 -11.74 -4.48 -3.09
CA VAL A 38 -10.92 -4.45 -4.30
C VAL A 38 -10.77 -5.88 -4.79
N HIS A 39 -11.05 -6.14 -6.06
CA HIS A 39 -10.90 -7.48 -6.63
C HIS A 39 -9.43 -7.91 -6.72
N ASP A 40 -9.16 -9.17 -6.40
CA ASP A 40 -7.81 -9.76 -6.27
C ASP A 40 -6.95 -9.67 -7.53
N SER A 41 -7.59 -9.53 -8.70
CA SER A 41 -6.89 -9.33 -9.99
C SER A 41 -5.92 -8.14 -9.98
N ILE A 42 -6.12 -7.15 -9.10
CA ILE A 42 -5.19 -6.02 -8.95
C ILE A 42 -3.78 -6.50 -8.62
N GLY A 43 -3.66 -7.57 -7.81
CA GLY A 43 -2.39 -8.13 -7.38
C GLY A 43 -1.61 -8.86 -8.47
N LEU A 44 -2.19 -9.03 -9.66
CA LEU A 44 -1.61 -9.76 -10.79
C LEU A 44 -1.12 -8.83 -11.92
N LEU A 45 -1.20 -7.51 -11.72
CA LEU A 45 -0.81 -6.52 -12.72
C LEU A 45 0.71 -6.37 -12.78
N GLY A 46 1.39 -7.32 -13.42
CA GLY A 46 2.86 -7.43 -13.42
C GLY A 46 3.63 -6.24 -14.03
N ARG A 47 2.95 -5.31 -14.72
CA ARG A 47 3.54 -4.06 -15.27
C ARG A 47 3.21 -2.82 -14.44
N LEU A 48 2.40 -2.95 -13.38
CA LEU A 48 2.00 -1.84 -12.54
C LEU A 48 3.21 -1.29 -11.79
N LYS A 49 3.49 0.00 -11.99
CA LYS A 49 4.58 0.75 -11.36
C LYS A 49 4.06 1.62 -10.24
N THR A 50 2.83 2.11 -10.35
CA THR A 50 2.23 3.01 -9.37
C THR A 50 0.83 2.54 -9.00
N LEU A 51 0.61 2.36 -7.71
CA LEU A 51 -0.69 2.07 -7.12
C LEU A 51 -1.01 3.11 -6.04
N ARG A 52 -2.06 3.91 -6.25
CA ARG A 52 -2.54 4.92 -5.30
C ARG A 52 -3.95 4.61 -4.81
N VAL A 53 -4.03 4.30 -3.53
CA VAL A 53 -5.24 3.97 -2.76
C VAL A 53 -5.30 4.92 -1.57
N MET A 54 -5.55 6.20 -1.84
CA MET A 54 -5.56 7.21 -0.78
C MET A 54 -6.97 7.55 -0.36
N CYS A 55 -7.18 7.94 0.90
CA CYS A 55 -8.46 8.47 1.39
C CYS A 55 -9.67 7.53 1.14
N CYS A 56 -9.43 6.22 1.07
CA CYS A 56 -10.49 5.21 0.93
C CYS A 56 -10.98 4.78 2.32
N ILE A 57 -11.68 5.68 3.01
CA ILE A 57 -11.95 5.59 4.44
C ILE A 57 -12.84 4.39 4.87
N LYS A 58 -13.54 3.74 3.94
CA LYS A 58 -14.34 2.52 4.21
C LYS A 58 -13.64 1.22 3.81
N LEU A 59 -12.48 1.30 3.15
CA LEU A 59 -11.73 0.14 2.70
C LEU A 59 -11.09 -0.53 3.92
N ARG A 60 -11.41 -1.80 4.14
CA ARG A 60 -10.94 -2.57 5.31
C ARG A 60 -9.74 -3.45 5.03
N SER A 61 -9.61 -3.90 3.80
CA SER A 61 -8.54 -4.78 3.34
C SER A 61 -8.21 -4.50 1.88
N ILE A 62 -6.97 -4.82 1.51
CA ILE A 62 -6.50 -4.86 0.13
C ILE A 62 -6.10 -6.31 -0.14
N PRO A 63 -6.47 -6.87 -1.30
CA PRO A 63 -6.12 -8.25 -1.63
C PRO A 63 -4.60 -8.43 -1.74
N PRO A 64 -4.10 -9.68 -1.82
CA PRO A 64 -2.69 -9.95 -1.95
C PRO A 64 -2.06 -9.20 -3.14
N LEU A 65 -0.88 -8.62 -2.93
CA LEU A 65 -0.16 -7.87 -3.96
C LEU A 65 1.08 -8.64 -4.40
N ASN A 66 1.09 -9.09 -5.67
CA ASN A 66 2.23 -9.68 -6.36
C ASN A 66 2.65 -8.82 -7.56
N LEU A 67 3.15 -7.62 -7.25
CA LEU A 67 3.40 -6.56 -8.22
C LEU A 67 4.91 -6.37 -8.46
N ALA A 68 5.52 -7.26 -9.24
CA ALA A 68 6.96 -7.30 -9.50
C ALA A 68 7.56 -6.05 -10.18
N SER A 69 6.73 -5.13 -10.68
CA SER A 69 7.15 -3.87 -11.29
C SER A 69 6.85 -2.64 -10.42
N LEU A 70 6.28 -2.81 -9.22
CA LEU A 70 5.82 -1.68 -8.43
C LEU A 70 6.99 -0.85 -7.91
N GLU A 71 6.92 0.46 -8.16
CA GLU A 71 7.89 1.47 -7.71
C GLU A 71 7.29 2.38 -6.63
N GLU A 72 5.97 2.60 -6.66
CA GLU A 72 5.23 3.45 -5.72
C GLU A 72 3.94 2.75 -5.23
N LEU A 73 3.80 2.66 -3.90
CA LEU A 73 2.58 2.24 -3.22
C LEU A 73 2.15 3.31 -2.22
N ASP A 74 0.97 3.88 -2.42
CA ASP A 74 0.39 4.84 -1.47
C ASP A 74 -0.98 4.34 -0.98
N LEU A 75 -1.06 4.00 0.30
CA LEU A 75 -2.29 3.59 0.99
C LEU A 75 -2.78 4.65 1.99
N SER A 76 -2.26 5.88 1.92
CA SER A 76 -2.45 6.90 2.94
C SER A 76 -3.93 7.23 3.19
N GLU A 77 -4.26 7.55 4.43
CA GLU A 77 -5.62 7.98 4.83
C GLU A 77 -6.72 6.92 4.59
N CYS A 78 -6.35 5.64 4.45
CA CYS A 78 -7.27 4.52 4.54
C CYS A 78 -7.54 4.18 6.01
N SER A 79 -8.31 5.02 6.70
CA SER A 79 -8.50 4.96 8.15
C SER A 79 -9.07 3.63 8.67
N CYS A 80 -9.88 2.94 7.87
CA CYS A 80 -10.47 1.64 8.23
C CYS A 80 -9.62 0.42 7.82
N LEU A 81 -8.45 0.61 7.20
CA LEU A 81 -7.57 -0.50 6.83
C LEU A 81 -7.04 -1.17 8.11
N GLU A 82 -7.42 -2.42 8.35
CA GLU A 82 -7.10 -3.14 9.59
C GLU A 82 -5.75 -3.87 9.51
N SER A 83 -5.38 -4.32 8.31
CA SER A 83 -4.13 -5.04 8.03
C SER A 83 -3.47 -4.56 6.75
N PHE A 84 -2.14 -4.64 6.71
CA PHE A 84 -1.39 -4.41 5.48
C PHE A 84 -1.70 -5.55 4.48
N PRO A 85 -1.80 -5.29 3.16
CA PRO A 85 -2.05 -6.33 2.17
C PRO A 85 -1.02 -7.46 2.30
N PRO A 86 -1.43 -8.74 2.20
CA PRO A 86 -0.49 -9.85 2.12
C PRO A 86 0.45 -9.63 0.92
N VAL A 87 1.74 -9.51 1.19
CA VAL A 87 2.74 -9.36 0.14
C VAL A 87 3.32 -10.73 -0.15
N VAL A 88 3.26 -11.14 -1.41
CA VAL A 88 3.95 -12.32 -1.90
C VAL A 88 5.34 -11.89 -2.38
N ASP A 89 6.34 -12.75 -2.20
CA ASP A 89 7.72 -12.50 -2.65
C ASP A 89 7.74 -11.90 -4.08
N GLY A 90 8.24 -10.66 -4.21
CA GLY A 90 8.29 -9.93 -5.49
C GLY A 90 8.03 -8.42 -5.43
N LEU A 91 7.28 -7.93 -4.44
CA LEU A 91 7.04 -6.48 -4.24
C LEU A 91 8.34 -5.71 -3.86
N ALA A 92 9.30 -6.45 -3.31
CA ALA A 92 10.52 -5.99 -2.66
C ALA A 92 11.53 -5.26 -3.55
N ASP A 93 11.71 -5.72 -4.79
CA ASP A 93 12.94 -5.45 -5.54
C ASP A 93 12.95 -4.09 -6.27
N LYS A 94 11.77 -3.50 -6.50
CA LYS A 94 11.64 -2.24 -7.25
C LYS A 94 10.92 -1.14 -6.48
N LEU A 95 10.28 -1.47 -5.37
CA LEU A 95 9.50 -0.51 -4.61
C LEU A 95 10.44 0.52 -3.98
N LYS A 96 10.34 1.78 -4.42
CA LYS A 96 11.16 2.90 -3.95
C LYS A 96 10.43 3.73 -2.91
N THR A 97 9.11 3.88 -3.07
CA THR A 97 8.27 4.68 -2.17
C THR A 97 7.10 3.87 -1.66
N MET A 98 6.95 3.85 -0.34
CA MET A 98 5.78 3.31 0.34
C MET A 98 5.22 4.35 1.31
N SER A 99 3.91 4.56 1.29
CA SER A 99 3.22 5.35 2.32
C SER A 99 1.99 4.60 2.82
N VAL A 100 1.85 4.52 4.13
CA VAL A 100 0.61 4.10 4.81
C VAL A 100 0.18 5.14 5.85
N ARG A 101 0.62 6.40 5.67
CA ARG A 101 0.36 7.51 6.57
C ARG A 101 -1.13 7.62 6.92
N ARG A 102 -1.45 7.88 8.19
CA ARG A 102 -2.83 8.05 8.70
C ARG A 102 -3.76 6.83 8.48
N CYS A 103 -3.20 5.62 8.38
CA CYS A 103 -3.98 4.39 8.48
C CYS A 103 -4.28 4.09 9.96
N LEU A 104 -5.34 4.72 10.48
CA LEU A 104 -5.63 4.78 11.92
C LEU A 104 -5.87 3.42 12.60
N ASN A 105 -6.45 2.47 11.86
CA ASN A 105 -6.76 1.13 12.36
C ASN A 105 -5.71 0.07 11.99
N LEU A 106 -4.66 0.44 11.25
CA LEU A 106 -3.61 -0.50 10.85
C LEU A 106 -2.80 -0.90 12.09
N ARG A 107 -2.85 -2.19 12.44
CA ARG A 107 -2.21 -2.71 13.67
C ARG A 107 -0.82 -3.29 13.47
N SER A 108 -0.58 -3.87 12.31
CA SER A 108 0.68 -4.52 12.00
C SER A 108 1.00 -4.37 10.52
N ILE A 109 2.30 -4.36 10.25
CA ILE A 109 2.86 -4.55 8.91
C ILE A 109 3.69 -5.83 9.01
N PRO A 110 3.46 -6.81 8.12
CA PRO A 110 4.24 -8.04 8.14
C PRO A 110 5.73 -7.72 7.89
N PRO A 111 6.65 -8.61 8.24
CA PRO A 111 8.03 -8.49 7.80
C PRO A 111 8.09 -8.35 6.26
N LEU A 112 8.71 -7.27 5.78
CA LEU A 112 8.86 -7.01 4.35
C LEU A 112 10.34 -6.87 4.00
N LYS A 113 10.78 -7.57 2.96
CA LYS A 113 12.15 -7.49 2.45
C LYS A 113 12.29 -6.35 1.45
N LEU A 114 12.18 -5.09 1.86
CA LEU A 114 12.13 -3.95 0.93
C LEU A 114 13.54 -3.44 0.56
N THR A 115 14.28 -4.23 -0.21
CA THR A 115 15.71 -3.98 -0.54
C THR A 115 15.93 -2.68 -1.32
N SER A 116 14.98 -2.24 -2.13
CA SER A 116 15.09 -1.03 -2.97
C SER A 116 14.39 0.20 -2.41
N LEU A 117 13.81 0.10 -1.21
CA LEU A 117 13.01 1.18 -0.64
C LEU A 117 13.88 2.37 -0.27
N GLU A 118 13.52 3.54 -0.78
CA GLU A 118 14.21 4.80 -0.51
C GLU A 118 13.42 5.67 0.47
N LYS A 119 12.08 5.62 0.42
CA LYS A 119 11.18 6.40 1.25
C LYS A 119 10.08 5.53 1.85
N PHE A 120 9.93 5.62 3.17
CA PHE A 120 8.82 5.01 3.90
C PHE A 120 8.15 5.99 4.84
N ASP A 121 6.83 6.13 4.73
CA ASP A 121 6.02 6.95 5.62
C ASP A 121 4.96 6.12 6.35
N LEU A 122 5.09 6.09 7.68
CA LEU A 122 4.20 5.43 8.63
C LEU A 122 3.49 6.43 9.55
N SER A 123 3.63 7.72 9.29
CA SER A 123 3.25 8.77 10.23
C SER A 123 1.75 8.72 10.53
N GLN A 124 1.39 9.03 11.77
CA GLN A 124 0.02 9.11 12.26
C GLN A 124 -0.74 7.77 12.19
N CYS A 125 -0.04 6.64 12.17
CA CYS A 125 -0.61 5.31 12.36
C CYS A 125 -0.75 5.00 13.85
N PHE A 126 -1.81 5.52 14.48
CA PHE A 126 -1.99 5.46 15.93
C PHE A 126 -2.17 4.05 16.50
N SER A 127 -2.68 3.10 15.69
CA SER A 127 -2.89 1.71 16.12
C SER A 127 -1.74 0.77 15.79
N LEU A 128 -0.69 1.24 15.11
CA LEU A 128 0.40 0.40 14.66
C LEU A 128 1.23 -0.04 15.88
N GLU A 129 1.24 -1.34 16.16
CA GLU A 129 1.91 -1.94 17.31
C GLU A 129 3.32 -2.45 16.93
N ASN A 130 3.45 -3.05 15.74
CA ASN A 130 4.68 -3.71 15.31
C ASN A 130 5.32 -3.01 14.11
N PHE A 131 6.62 -2.76 14.21
CA PHE A 131 7.42 -2.27 13.10
C PHE A 131 7.94 -3.45 12.25
N PRO A 132 7.95 -3.36 10.91
CA PRO A 132 8.46 -4.42 10.03
C PRO A 132 9.99 -4.42 9.97
N LEU A 133 10.67 -4.68 11.08
CA LEU A 133 12.15 -4.77 11.14
C LEU A 133 12.59 -6.22 10.94
N VAL A 134 13.07 -6.52 9.73
CA VAL A 134 14.11 -7.54 9.56
C VAL A 134 15.41 -6.77 9.36
N LEU A 135 16.23 -6.77 10.42
CA LEU A 135 17.44 -5.94 10.58
C LEU A 135 18.47 -6.07 9.44
N ASP A 136 18.40 -7.13 8.63
CA ASP A 136 19.43 -7.42 7.62
C ASP A 136 19.07 -6.97 6.18
N GLY A 137 17.83 -6.57 5.89
CA GLY A 137 17.38 -6.30 4.50
C GLY A 137 16.74 -4.94 4.22
N PHE A 138 16.27 -4.25 5.26
CA PHE A 138 15.42 -3.05 5.14
C PHE A 138 16.20 -1.74 5.00
N LEU A 139 17.45 -1.69 5.47
CA LEU A 139 18.18 -0.42 5.66
C LEU A 139 19.22 -0.10 4.58
N GLY A 140 19.36 -0.92 3.55
CA GLY A 140 20.41 -0.74 2.54
C GLY A 140 20.25 0.52 1.67
N ASN A 141 19.03 0.82 1.22
CA ASN A 141 18.74 1.93 0.30
C ASN A 141 17.85 3.04 0.91
N LEU A 142 17.40 2.87 2.16
CA LEU A 142 16.44 3.77 2.80
C LEU A 142 17.08 5.14 3.08
N LYS A 143 16.55 6.18 2.44
CA LYS A 143 16.99 7.58 2.61
C LYS A 143 16.09 8.36 3.54
N THR A 144 14.82 7.99 3.62
CA THR A 144 13.81 8.71 4.39
C THR A 144 12.87 7.73 5.06
N LEU A 145 12.82 7.81 6.39
CA LEU A 145 11.87 7.09 7.22
C LEU A 145 11.10 8.10 8.07
N LEU A 146 9.79 8.18 7.86
CA LEU A 146 8.90 9.06 8.62
C LEU A 146 8.04 8.20 9.55
N VAL A 147 8.25 8.37 10.86
CA VAL A 147 7.53 7.66 11.93
C VAL A 147 7.12 8.70 12.97
N GLU A 148 6.23 9.60 12.58
CA GLU A 148 5.70 10.63 13.47
C GLU A 148 4.37 10.19 14.07
N SER A 149 4.12 10.49 15.33
CA SER A 149 2.83 10.23 15.99
C SER A 149 2.34 8.76 15.90
N CYS A 150 3.23 7.77 16.00
CA CYS A 150 2.87 6.35 16.10
C CYS A 150 2.84 5.90 17.57
N HIS A 151 1.78 6.23 18.30
CA HIS A 151 1.75 6.13 19.77
C HIS A 151 1.83 4.71 20.35
N LYS A 152 1.41 3.70 19.58
CA LYS A 152 1.46 2.29 20.00
C LYS A 152 2.67 1.52 19.49
N LEU A 153 3.51 2.15 18.67
CA LEU A 153 4.59 1.46 17.99
C LEU A 153 5.68 1.08 19.00
N THR A 154 5.92 -0.21 19.15
CA THR A 154 7.07 -0.73 19.89
C THR A 154 8.18 -1.10 18.92
N ILE A 155 9.39 -0.64 19.22
CA ILE A 155 10.62 -1.03 18.51
C ILE A 155 11.26 -2.11 19.38
N SER A 156 11.17 -3.37 18.96
CA SER A 156 11.82 -4.53 19.61
C SER A 156 13.09 -4.92 18.88
#